data_AF-A0A9D6JC05-F1
#
_entry.id   AF-A0A9D6JC05-F1
#
_cell.length_a   1.000
_cell.length_b   1.000
_cell.length_c   1.000
_cell.angle_alpha   90.00
_cell.angle_beta   90.00
_cell.angle_gamma   90.00
#
_symmetry.space_group_name_H-M   'P 1'
#
loop_
_entity.id
_entity.type
_entity.pdbx_description
1 polymer ?
#
loop_
_entity_poly.entity_id
_entity_poly.type
_entity_poly.pdbx_seq_one_letter_code
_entity_poly.pdbx_strand_id
1 'polypeptide(L)'
;MNGDAYQPEPSPQPSLLARWKLLILVLVALLTIVGGGALLWLQQRRPAATTNTPVVTTTPATNTDAVTVPLAPELRAAADADADGLRDEEEAQLGTNPNSPDTDSDQLYDYEETRVWQTNPLVADTDGDGFGDGLEVRGGFNPGGPGEIHNTDAAINELLR
;
A
#
# COMPACT_ATOMS: atom_id res chain seq x y z
N MET A 1 46.54 -44.25 -57.98
CA MET A 1 45.68 -44.74 -56.89
C MET A 1 45.39 -43.56 -55.99
N ASN A 2 44.35 -42.78 -56.29
CA ASN A 2 43.91 -41.72 -55.39
C ASN A 2 42.74 -42.31 -54.59
N GLY A 3 42.97 -42.48 -53.28
CA GLY A 3 41.96 -42.96 -52.36
C GLY A 3 41.06 -41.80 -51.98
N ASP A 4 39.83 -41.83 -52.44
CA ASP A 4 38.79 -40.89 -52.03
C ASP A 4 38.42 -41.20 -50.58
N ALA A 5 38.77 -40.27 -49.68
CA ALA A 5 38.50 -40.39 -48.26
C ALA A 5 36.99 -40.25 -47.99
N TYR A 6 36.41 -41.27 -47.35
CA TYR A 6 35.03 -41.26 -46.86
C TYR A 6 34.87 -40.20 -45.76
N GLN A 7 34.08 -39.16 -46.02
CA GLN A 7 33.66 -38.17 -45.02
C GLN A 7 32.31 -38.61 -44.43
N PRO A 8 32.20 -38.81 -43.10
CA PRO A 8 30.94 -39.18 -42.49
C PRO A 8 29.94 -38.02 -42.53
N GLU A 9 28.71 -38.33 -42.93
CA GLU A 9 27.57 -37.39 -42.98
C GLU A 9 27.31 -36.75 -41.60
N PRO A 10 27.05 -35.43 -41.53
CA PRO A 10 26.81 -34.74 -40.27
C PRO A 10 25.51 -35.21 -39.61
N SER A 11 25.56 -35.47 -38.30
CA SER A 11 24.40 -35.88 -37.51
C SER A 11 23.30 -34.80 -37.52
N PRO A 12 22.00 -35.18 -37.62
CA PRO A 12 20.91 -34.22 -37.72
C PRO A 12 20.79 -33.40 -36.42
N GLN A 13 21.09 -32.10 -36.51
CA GLN A 13 20.94 -31.14 -35.42
C GLN A 13 19.47 -30.68 -35.33
N PRO A 14 18.87 -30.60 -34.13
CA PRO A 14 17.50 -30.14 -33.99
C PRO A 14 17.38 -28.70 -34.47
N SER A 15 16.42 -28.45 -35.37
CA SER A 15 16.23 -27.14 -35.99
C SER A 15 15.86 -26.07 -34.95
N LEU A 16 16.31 -24.83 -35.18
CA LEU A 16 16.08 -23.68 -34.30
C LEU A 16 14.59 -23.49 -33.93
N LEU A 17 13.68 -23.89 -34.82
CA LEU A 17 12.23 -23.85 -34.59
C LEU A 17 11.76 -24.73 -33.40
N ALA A 18 12.49 -25.80 -33.06
CA ALA A 18 12.16 -26.66 -31.92
C ALA A 18 12.54 -26.01 -30.57
N ARG A 19 13.60 -25.18 -30.56
CA ARG A 19 14.10 -24.50 -29.36
C ARG A 19 13.15 -23.39 -28.89
N TRP A 20 12.61 -22.60 -29.81
CA TRP A 20 11.66 -21.53 -29.48
C TRP A 20 10.32 -22.06 -28.98
N LYS A 21 9.85 -23.21 -29.50
CA LYS A 21 8.61 -23.87 -29.02
C LYS A 21 8.72 -24.31 -27.55
N LEU A 22 9.88 -24.84 -27.14
CA LEU A 22 10.14 -25.18 -25.74
C LEU A 22 10.16 -23.95 -24.84
N LEU A 23 10.80 -22.86 -25.27
CA LEU A 23 10.84 -21.61 -24.50
C LEU A 23 9.45 -21.00 -24.29
N ILE A 24 8.60 -21.01 -25.34
CA ILE A 24 7.22 -20.51 -25.25
C ILE A 24 6.40 -21.37 -24.27
N LEU A 25 6.55 -22.69 -24.30
CA LEU A 25 5.84 -23.59 -23.39
C LEU A 25 6.24 -23.37 -21.93
N VAL A 26 7.54 -23.16 -21.65
CA VAL A 26 8.01 -22.84 -20.28
C VAL A 26 7.48 -21.49 -19.81
N LEU A 27 7.47 -20.48 -20.68
CA LEU A 27 6.98 -19.14 -20.33
C LEU A 27 5.47 -19.14 -20.04
N VAL A 28 4.66 -19.87 -20.82
CA VAL A 28 3.22 -20.04 -20.57
C VAL A 28 2.96 -20.82 -19.28
N ALA A 29 3.75 -21.86 -18.99
CA ALA A 29 3.65 -22.62 -17.75
C ALA A 29 3.98 -21.75 -16.51
N LEU A 30 5.01 -20.90 -16.60
CA LEU A 30 5.33 -19.95 -15.53
C LEU A 30 4.24 -18.89 -15.34
N LEU A 31 3.70 -18.35 -16.43
CA LEU A 31 2.64 -17.34 -16.39
C LEU A 31 1.34 -17.89 -15.76
N THR A 32 1.00 -19.16 -16.02
CA THR A 32 -0.20 -19.79 -15.45
C THR A 32 -0.04 -20.13 -13.97
N ILE A 33 1.16 -20.54 -13.52
CA ILE A 33 1.44 -20.82 -12.11
C ILE A 33 1.43 -19.53 -11.29
N VAL A 34 2.05 -18.45 -11.80
CA VAL A 34 2.12 -17.16 -11.10
C VAL A 34 0.78 -16.40 -11.17
N GLY A 35 0.14 -16.36 -12.34
CA GLY A 35 -1.13 -15.66 -12.55
C GLY A 35 -2.34 -16.37 -11.91
N GLY A 36 -2.37 -17.70 -11.95
CA GLY A 36 -3.45 -18.50 -11.34
C GLY A 36 -3.46 -18.39 -9.81
N GLY A 37 -2.28 -18.31 -9.18
CA GLY A 37 -2.14 -18.09 -7.74
C GLY A 37 -2.68 -16.74 -7.28
N ALA A 38 -2.41 -15.67 -8.05
CA ALA A 38 -2.90 -14.33 -7.74
C ALA A 38 -4.43 -14.20 -7.84
N LEU A 39 -5.04 -14.86 -8.85
CA LEU A 39 -6.49 -14.82 -9.05
C LEU A 39 -7.26 -15.61 -7.96
N LEU A 40 -6.71 -16.74 -7.51
CA LEU A 40 -7.28 -17.54 -6.42
C LEU A 40 -7.07 -16.92 -5.03
N TRP A 41 -6.00 -16.14 -4.86
CA TRP A 41 -5.75 -15.40 -3.62
C TRP A 41 -6.69 -14.20 -3.45
N LEU A 42 -7.12 -13.56 -4.55
CA LEU A 42 -8.09 -12.48 -4.51
C LEU A 42 -9.51 -12.96 -4.13
N GLN A 43 -9.88 -14.21 -4.46
CA GLN A 43 -11.20 -14.77 -4.12
C GLN A 43 -11.38 -15.15 -2.65
N GLN A 44 -10.30 -15.25 -1.86
CA GLN A 44 -10.36 -15.63 -0.45
C GLN A 44 -10.61 -14.44 0.49
N ARG A 45 -10.52 -13.20 -0.01
CA ARG A 45 -10.85 -11.98 0.74
C ARG A 45 -12.35 -11.72 0.70
N ARG A 46 -13.14 -12.59 1.33
CA ARG A 46 -14.52 -12.24 1.69
C ARG A 46 -14.45 -11.39 2.96
N PRO A 47 -14.72 -10.08 2.94
CA PRO A 47 -14.94 -9.35 4.18
C PRO A 47 -16.12 -10.02 4.89
N ALA A 48 -15.97 -10.31 6.19
CA ALA A 48 -17.05 -10.83 6.99
C ALA A 48 -18.23 -9.86 6.91
N ALA A 49 -19.39 -10.35 6.47
CA ALA A 49 -20.62 -9.60 6.54
C ALA A 49 -20.97 -9.42 8.02
N THR A 50 -20.60 -8.29 8.60
CA THR A 50 -21.11 -7.85 9.90
C THR A 50 -22.61 -7.65 9.74
N THR A 51 -23.35 -8.62 10.27
CA THR A 51 -24.81 -8.55 10.35
C THR A 51 -25.16 -7.45 11.35
N ASN A 52 -25.45 -6.26 10.85
CA ASN A 52 -26.13 -5.23 11.62
C ASN A 52 -27.55 -5.74 11.91
N THR A 53 -27.71 -6.34 13.08
CA THR A 53 -29.02 -6.66 13.64
C THR A 53 -29.64 -5.35 14.11
N PRO A 54 -30.81 -4.91 13.61
CA PRO A 54 -31.49 -3.76 14.18
C PRO A 54 -32.07 -4.16 15.52
N VAL A 55 -31.35 -3.89 16.61
CA VAL A 55 -31.92 -3.96 17.96
C VAL A 55 -32.80 -2.74 18.15
N VAL A 56 -34.09 -2.93 17.91
CA VAL A 56 -35.14 -2.06 18.42
C VAL A 56 -35.11 -2.19 19.94
N THR A 57 -34.64 -1.15 20.63
CA THR A 57 -34.96 -0.95 22.04
C THR A 57 -35.68 0.37 22.17
N THR A 58 -36.96 0.24 22.49
CA THR A 58 -37.94 1.28 22.72
C THR A 58 -37.49 2.28 23.77
N THR A 59 -37.64 3.56 23.43
CA THR A 59 -37.72 4.70 24.33
C THR A 59 -38.72 4.44 25.46
N PRO A 60 -38.41 4.89 26.68
CA PRO A 60 -39.40 5.58 27.49
C PRO A 60 -38.89 6.98 27.82
N ALA A 61 -39.65 7.98 27.36
CA ALA A 61 -39.46 9.36 27.76
C ALA A 61 -39.74 9.51 29.27
N THR A 62 -38.93 10.32 29.96
CA THR A 62 -39.37 11.06 31.14
C THR A 62 -38.64 12.40 31.18
N ASN A 63 -39.44 13.45 31.33
CA ASN A 63 -39.12 14.86 31.19
C ASN A 63 -38.47 15.48 32.44
N THR A 64 -37.79 16.62 32.20
CA THR A 64 -37.67 17.83 33.05
C THR A 64 -37.06 17.71 34.46
N ASP A 65 -35.79 18.09 34.62
CA ASP A 65 -35.36 19.31 35.36
C ASP A 65 -33.82 19.38 35.48
N ALA A 66 -33.30 20.61 35.45
CA ALA A 66 -31.89 20.92 35.32
C ALA A 66 -31.00 20.38 36.47
N VAL A 67 -30.03 19.52 36.15
CA VAL A 67 -28.77 19.38 36.91
C VAL A 67 -27.63 19.01 35.93
N THR A 68 -26.64 19.89 35.86
CA THR A 68 -25.32 19.69 35.25
C THR A 68 -24.61 18.48 35.85
N VAL A 69 -24.41 17.42 35.06
CA VAL A 69 -23.57 16.23 35.39
C VAL A 69 -22.83 15.82 34.11
N PRO A 70 -21.50 15.58 34.17
CA PRO A 70 -20.57 15.75 33.04
C PRO A 70 -20.79 14.74 31.92
N LEU A 71 -20.54 15.18 30.68
CA LEU A 71 -20.58 14.37 29.46
C LEU A 71 -19.89 13.02 29.70
N ALA A 72 -20.66 11.95 29.51
CA ALA A 72 -20.24 10.58 29.71
C ALA A 72 -19.07 10.18 28.77
N PRO A 73 -18.28 9.13 29.10
CA PRO A 73 -17.12 8.66 28.35
C PRO A 73 -17.38 8.16 26.91
N GLU A 74 -18.62 8.20 26.42
CA GLU A 74 -19.00 7.63 25.12
C GLU A 74 -18.67 8.53 23.92
N LEU A 75 -18.25 9.78 24.14
CA LEU A 75 -17.73 10.64 23.05
C LEU A 75 -16.35 10.20 22.54
N ARG A 76 -15.65 9.33 23.28
CA ARG A 76 -14.22 9.04 23.06
C ARG A 76 -13.94 7.88 22.10
N ALA A 77 -14.97 7.12 21.71
CA ALA A 77 -14.86 5.98 20.79
C ALA A 77 -15.35 6.29 19.35
N ALA A 78 -15.82 7.52 19.10
CA ALA A 78 -16.26 8.00 17.80
C ALA A 78 -15.47 9.26 17.39
N ALA A 79 -14.19 9.32 17.77
CA ALA A 79 -13.35 10.49 17.58
C ALA A 79 -12.21 10.26 16.59
N ASP A 80 -12.08 9.05 16.03
CA ASP A 80 -11.10 8.62 15.03
C ASP A 80 -11.82 7.56 14.19
N ALA A 81 -12.56 8.02 13.18
CA ALA A 81 -13.57 7.22 12.49
C ALA A 81 -12.99 6.23 11.47
N ASP A 82 -11.77 6.45 10.98
CA ASP A 82 -11.05 5.52 10.10
C ASP A 82 -9.87 4.80 10.75
N ALA A 83 -9.53 5.14 12.00
CA ALA A 83 -8.52 4.48 12.81
C ALA A 83 -7.09 4.62 12.27
N ASP A 84 -6.76 5.74 11.61
CA ASP A 84 -5.41 6.05 11.12
C ASP A 84 -4.50 6.64 12.23
N GLY A 85 -5.10 7.14 13.31
CA GLY A 85 -4.42 7.73 14.47
C GLY A 85 -4.57 9.25 14.60
N LEU A 86 -5.19 9.91 13.62
CA LEU A 86 -5.74 11.26 13.76
C LEU A 86 -7.14 11.21 14.35
N ARG A 87 -7.57 12.34 14.93
CA ARG A 87 -8.96 12.46 15.40
C ARG A 87 -9.78 13.18 14.35
N ASP A 88 -11.07 12.88 14.23
CA ASP A 88 -12.00 13.55 13.29
C ASP A 88 -11.95 15.09 13.41
N GLU A 89 -11.80 15.61 14.63
CA GLU A 89 -11.70 17.05 14.89
C GLU A 89 -10.37 17.66 14.42
N GLU A 90 -9.33 16.85 14.38
CA GLU A 90 -8.00 17.22 13.90
C GLU A 90 -7.95 17.14 12.38
N GLU A 91 -8.50 16.09 11.80
CA GLU A 91 -8.66 15.93 10.37
C GLU A 91 -9.48 17.07 9.77
N ALA A 92 -10.56 17.48 10.44
CA ALA A 92 -11.32 18.67 10.05
C ALA A 92 -10.50 19.96 10.04
N GLN A 93 -9.44 20.07 10.86
CA GLN A 93 -8.53 21.22 10.87
C GLN A 93 -7.47 21.12 9.78
N LEU A 94 -7.02 19.91 9.46
CA LEU A 94 -6.06 19.62 8.40
C LEU A 94 -6.71 19.66 7.00
N GLY A 95 -8.03 19.47 6.94
CA GLY A 95 -8.78 19.36 5.69
C GLY A 95 -8.81 17.93 5.12
N THR A 96 -8.35 16.95 5.89
CA THR A 96 -8.39 15.53 5.53
C THR A 96 -9.79 14.94 5.73
N ASN A 97 -10.01 13.70 5.28
CA ASN A 97 -11.30 13.03 5.30
C ASN A 97 -11.41 12.06 6.49
N PRO A 98 -12.27 12.33 7.50
CA PRO A 98 -12.42 11.49 8.70
C PRO A 98 -12.88 10.05 8.52
N ASN A 99 -13.09 9.61 7.28
CA ASN A 99 -13.51 8.26 6.97
C ASN A 99 -12.55 7.59 5.96
N SER A 100 -11.38 8.19 5.74
CA SER A 100 -10.36 7.72 4.83
C SER A 100 -8.99 7.90 5.46
N PRO A 101 -8.32 6.81 5.88
CA PRO A 101 -7.05 6.88 6.61
C PRO A 101 -5.89 7.40 5.74
N ASP A 102 -6.15 7.69 4.46
CA ASP A 102 -5.25 8.11 3.40
C ASP A 102 -6.13 8.98 2.48
N THR A 103 -6.06 10.31 2.63
CA THR A 103 -6.98 11.24 2.01
C THR A 103 -6.67 11.45 0.52
N ASP A 104 -5.40 11.47 0.14
CA ASP A 104 -4.97 11.70 -1.24
C ASP A 104 -4.70 10.41 -2.05
N SER A 105 -4.80 9.26 -1.38
CA SER A 105 -4.74 7.91 -1.95
C SER A 105 -3.37 7.51 -2.50
N ASP A 106 -2.29 7.99 -1.90
CA ASP A 106 -0.93 7.68 -2.30
C ASP A 106 -0.32 6.45 -1.58
N GLN A 107 -1.06 5.89 -0.62
CA GLN A 107 -0.70 4.77 0.27
C GLN A 107 0.20 5.15 1.46
N LEU A 108 0.19 6.41 1.89
CA LEU A 108 0.71 6.89 3.16
C LEU A 108 -0.49 7.39 4.01
N TYR A 109 -0.52 7.07 5.30
CA TYR A 109 -1.66 7.51 6.12
C TYR A 109 -1.54 8.99 6.51
N ASP A 110 -2.67 9.70 6.62
CA ASP A 110 -2.71 11.12 6.96
C ASP A 110 -1.96 11.39 8.30
N TYR A 111 -2.12 10.48 9.27
CA TYR A 111 -1.33 10.48 10.50
C TYR A 111 0.18 10.41 10.23
N GLU A 112 0.64 9.50 9.39
CA GLU A 112 2.07 9.30 9.09
C GLU A 112 2.65 10.52 8.37
N GLU A 113 1.93 11.05 7.40
CA GLU A 113 2.29 12.26 6.67
C GLU A 113 2.47 13.45 7.61
N THR A 114 1.49 13.69 8.48
CA THR A 114 1.51 14.86 9.36
C THR A 114 2.46 14.72 10.54
N ARG A 115 2.66 13.51 11.07
CA ARG A 115 3.42 13.29 12.32
C ARG A 115 4.82 12.73 12.14
N VAL A 116 5.08 12.00 11.06
CA VAL A 116 6.33 11.28 10.84
C VAL A 116 7.13 11.95 9.74
N TRP A 117 6.49 12.15 8.58
CA TRP A 117 7.18 12.58 7.36
C TRP A 117 7.15 14.09 7.11
N GLN A 118 6.21 14.80 7.76
CA GLN A 118 5.97 16.22 7.58
C GLN A 118 5.63 16.60 6.12
N THR A 119 4.91 15.70 5.45
CA THR A 119 4.36 15.89 4.10
C THR A 119 2.94 16.47 4.18
N ASN A 120 2.30 16.69 3.02
CA ASN A 120 0.96 17.26 2.94
C ASN A 120 -0.08 16.16 2.63
N PRO A 121 -0.97 15.80 3.59
CA PRO A 121 -1.94 14.71 3.43
C PRO A 121 -3.07 14.95 2.43
N LEU A 122 -2.95 16.01 1.63
CA LEU A 122 -3.89 16.38 0.59
C LEU A 122 -3.23 16.33 -0.80
N VAL A 123 -1.96 15.93 -0.88
CA VAL A 123 -1.14 15.99 -2.09
C VAL A 123 -0.24 14.77 -2.15
N ALA A 124 -0.62 13.82 -3.02
CA ALA A 124 0.06 12.53 -3.19
C ALA A 124 1.55 12.58 -3.57
N ASP A 125 2.10 13.75 -3.87
CA ASP A 125 3.50 14.03 -4.25
C ASP A 125 3.79 15.44 -3.73
N THR A 126 4.25 15.53 -2.48
CA THR A 126 4.38 16.79 -1.74
C THR A 126 5.43 17.71 -2.35
N ASP A 127 6.54 17.15 -2.84
CA ASP A 127 7.65 17.92 -3.37
C ASP A 127 7.57 18.18 -4.90
N GLY A 128 6.68 17.45 -5.58
CA GLY A 128 6.33 17.62 -6.98
C GLY A 128 7.37 17.07 -7.95
N ASP A 129 8.18 16.09 -7.53
CA ASP A 129 9.24 15.49 -8.35
C ASP A 129 8.75 14.36 -9.28
N GLY A 130 7.50 13.93 -9.12
CA GLY A 130 6.85 12.90 -9.91
C GLY A 130 6.80 11.52 -9.26
N PHE A 131 7.31 11.36 -8.03
CA PHE A 131 7.14 10.19 -7.19
C PHE A 131 6.23 10.56 -6.01
N GLY A 132 5.30 9.67 -5.66
CA GLY A 132 4.39 9.94 -4.56
C GLY A 132 5.00 9.63 -3.19
N ASP A 133 4.59 10.36 -2.16
CA ASP A 133 5.19 10.31 -0.82
C ASP A 133 5.19 8.87 -0.26
N GLY A 134 4.08 8.15 -0.39
CA GLY A 134 3.93 6.75 0.00
C GLY A 134 4.81 5.78 -0.78
N LEU A 135 5.13 6.07 -2.05
CA LEU A 135 6.08 5.29 -2.85
C LEU A 135 7.51 5.54 -2.38
N GLU A 136 7.85 6.79 -2.10
CA GLU A 136 9.17 7.20 -1.64
C GLU A 136 9.50 6.62 -0.27
N VAL A 137 8.58 6.77 0.70
CA VAL A 137 8.72 6.18 2.04
C VAL A 137 8.96 4.67 1.96
N ARG A 138 8.20 3.97 1.11
CA ARG A 138 8.38 2.52 0.89
C ARG A 138 9.71 2.18 0.21
N GLY A 139 10.21 3.08 -0.64
CA GLY A 139 11.49 2.97 -1.33
C GLY A 139 12.69 3.37 -0.48
N GLY A 140 12.49 3.96 0.70
CA GLY A 140 13.57 4.52 1.51
C GLY A 140 14.07 5.87 0.98
N PHE A 141 13.20 6.64 0.33
CA PHE A 141 13.43 8.00 -0.12
C PHE A 141 12.76 9.02 0.80
N ASN A 142 13.18 10.27 0.68
CA ASN A 142 12.65 11.39 1.45
C ASN A 142 11.42 11.96 0.72
N PRO A 143 10.21 11.85 1.27
CA PRO A 143 9.00 12.34 0.59
C PRO A 143 8.85 13.86 0.56
N GLY A 144 9.69 14.59 1.31
CA GLY A 144 9.67 16.06 1.34
C GLY A 144 10.81 16.71 0.54
N GLY A 145 11.55 15.96 -0.26
CA GLY A 145 12.68 16.51 -1.00
C GLY A 145 13.66 15.46 -1.54
N PRO A 146 14.75 15.90 -2.19
CA PRO A 146 15.59 14.98 -2.95
C PRO A 146 16.35 13.97 -2.07
N GLY A 147 16.33 12.70 -2.47
CA GLY A 147 17.31 11.69 -2.07
C GLY A 147 16.80 10.58 -1.14
N GLU A 148 17.70 9.69 -0.73
CA GLU A 148 17.42 8.57 0.18
C GLU A 148 17.37 9.03 1.66
N ILE A 149 16.52 8.40 2.49
CA ILE A 149 16.51 8.60 3.94
C ILE A 149 17.73 7.93 4.57
N HIS A 150 18.85 8.64 4.63
CA HIS A 150 20.02 8.16 5.34
C HIS A 150 19.77 8.26 6.85
N ASN A 151 19.81 7.13 7.57
CA ASN A 151 19.94 7.15 9.03
C ASN A 151 21.32 7.75 9.36
N THR A 152 21.35 9.02 9.73
CA THR A 152 22.58 9.82 9.75
C THR A 152 23.39 9.62 11.03
N ASP A 153 23.95 8.43 11.20
CA ASP A 153 25.26 8.32 11.88
C ASP A 153 26.36 9.05 11.06
N ALA A 154 26.09 9.34 9.78
CA ALA A 154 26.97 10.10 8.89
C ALA A 154 26.88 11.64 9.03
N ALA A 155 25.70 12.23 9.28
CA ALA A 155 25.59 13.70 9.40
C ALA A 155 26.10 14.24 10.75
N ILE A 156 26.09 13.42 11.80
CA ILE A 156 26.69 13.80 13.11
C ILE A 156 28.23 13.95 12.99
N ASN A 157 28.88 13.21 12.09
CA ASN A 157 30.34 13.29 11.89
C ASN A 157 30.78 14.41 10.95
N GLU A 158 29.88 14.98 10.14
CA GLU A 158 30.19 16.10 9.22
C GLU A 158 30.08 17.47 9.93
N LEU A 159 29.30 17.57 11.02
CA LEU A 159 29.15 18.79 11.83
C LEU A 159 30.18 18.94 12.97
N LEU A 160 31.08 17.95 13.13
CA LEU A 160 32.14 17.91 14.16
C LEU A 160 33.57 18.02 13.58
N ARG A 161 33.74 18.52 12.35
CA ARG A 161 35.06 18.85 11.78
C ARG A 161 35.33 20.34 11.76
#